data_AF-A0A928EN63-F1
#
_entry.id   AF-A0A928EN63-F1
#
_cell.length_a   1.000
_cell.length_b   1.000
_cell.length_c   1.000
_cell.angle_alpha   90.00
_cell.angle_beta   90.00
_cell.angle_gamma   90.00
#
_symmetry.space_group_name_H-M   'P 1'
#
loop_
_entity.id
_entity.type
_entity.pdbx_description
1 polymer ?
#
loop_
_entity_poly.entity_id
_entity_poly.type
_entity_poly.pdbx_seq_one_letter_code
_entity_poly.pdbx_strand_id
1 'polypeptide(L)'
;MYIDYSKLWKLLIDKGMSRSDLIALTGISSRVMAKLSKNETVTTDTIARICTALDCNVGDIMDCVSEKELSVYSAYKKLGECLGENELFKTVRFSIGEQKYVVYASNQSANKATHIYCGEDGTVYWEQFYPVGHIAYTSVKNVLIKPERSESERVIVLIKGKPAVINGLDENGFVSSRGKRKSPSDIFVMSEAAFKVFVPQ
;
A
#
# COMPACT_ATOMS: atom_id res chain seq x y z
N MET A 1 -15.89 7.88 -11.63
CA MET A 1 -14.93 7.09 -12.42
C MET A 1 -13.52 7.54 -12.06
N TYR A 2 -12.57 6.63 -12.06
CA TYR A 2 -11.14 6.88 -11.79
C TYR A 2 -10.30 6.25 -12.89
N ILE A 3 -9.16 6.88 -13.15
CA ILE A 3 -8.18 6.31 -14.08
C ILE A 3 -7.38 5.22 -13.36
N ASP A 4 -7.15 4.11 -14.06
CA ASP A 4 -6.19 3.06 -13.66
C ASP A 4 -5.20 2.79 -14.80
N TYR A 5 -3.90 2.96 -14.53
CA TYR A 5 -2.79 2.67 -15.47
C TYR A 5 -2.16 1.29 -15.25
N SER A 6 -2.80 0.38 -14.51
CA SER A 6 -2.34 -1.00 -14.36
C SER A 6 -2.00 -1.67 -15.70
N LYS A 7 -2.79 -1.40 -16.75
CA LYS A 7 -2.55 -1.87 -18.11
C LYS A 7 -1.22 -1.38 -18.70
N LEU A 8 -0.87 -0.11 -18.51
CA LEU A 8 0.45 0.43 -18.92
C LEU A 8 1.60 -0.35 -18.29
N TRP A 9 1.51 -0.65 -16.99
CA TRP A 9 2.59 -1.36 -16.30
C TRP A 9 2.73 -2.81 -16.79
N LYS A 10 1.60 -3.47 -17.06
CA LYS A 10 1.60 -4.78 -17.68
C LYS A 10 2.23 -4.73 -19.07
N LEU A 11 1.84 -3.77 -19.91
CA LEU A 11 2.39 -3.59 -21.26
C LEU A 11 3.91 -3.37 -21.25
N LEU A 12 4.44 -2.61 -20.29
CA LEU A 12 5.89 -2.45 -20.13
C LEU A 12 6.59 -3.77 -19.80
N ILE A 13 6.01 -4.57 -18.91
CA ILE A 13 6.55 -5.90 -18.56
C ILE A 13 6.54 -6.81 -19.79
N ASP A 14 5.42 -6.83 -20.53
CA ASP A 14 5.26 -7.66 -21.73
C ASP A 14 6.27 -7.27 -22.83
N LYS A 15 6.67 -5.99 -22.89
CA LYS A 15 7.72 -5.47 -23.80
C LYS A 15 9.14 -5.55 -23.22
N GLY A 16 9.34 -6.05 -22.00
CA GLY A 16 10.65 -6.12 -21.35
C GLY A 16 11.25 -4.76 -21.01
N MET A 17 10.42 -3.74 -20.76
CA MET A 17 10.82 -2.35 -20.55
C MET A 17 10.68 -1.92 -19.09
N SER A 18 11.63 -1.11 -18.63
CA SER A 18 11.55 -0.45 -17.34
C SER A 18 10.82 0.91 -17.43
N ARG A 19 10.43 1.46 -16.27
CA ARG A 19 9.90 2.83 -16.20
C ARG A 19 10.90 3.87 -16.70
N SER A 20 12.21 3.62 -16.51
CA SER A 20 13.27 4.50 -16.99
C SER A 20 13.34 4.49 -18.51
N ASP A 21 13.14 3.32 -19.14
CA ASP A 21 13.11 3.21 -20.60
C ASP A 21 11.92 3.96 -21.18
N LEU A 22 10.75 3.86 -20.54
CA LEU A 22 9.58 4.64 -20.93
C LEU A 22 9.84 6.15 -20.86
N ILE A 23 10.53 6.63 -19.81
CA ILE A 23 10.94 8.04 -19.70
C ILE A 23 11.87 8.42 -20.85
N ALA A 24 12.88 7.60 -21.14
CA ALA A 24 13.86 7.86 -22.19
C ALA A 24 13.22 7.95 -23.58
N LEU A 25 12.27 7.05 -23.88
CA LEU A 25 11.58 6.99 -25.17
C LEU A 25 10.54 8.10 -25.35
N THR A 26 9.76 8.37 -24.31
CA THR A 26 8.67 9.35 -24.40
C THR A 26 9.13 10.77 -24.15
N GLY A 27 10.23 10.97 -23.41
CA GLY A 27 10.71 12.27 -22.93
C GLY A 27 9.82 12.89 -21.83
N ILE A 28 8.99 12.10 -21.14
CA ILE A 28 8.16 12.61 -20.04
C ILE A 28 8.99 12.84 -18.78
N SER A 29 8.62 13.83 -17.97
CA SER A 29 9.36 14.11 -16.73
C SER A 29 9.11 13.04 -15.66
N SER A 30 10.04 12.91 -14.73
CA SER A 30 9.88 12.06 -13.53
C SER A 30 8.63 12.43 -12.71
N ARG A 31 8.21 13.70 -12.74
CA ARG A 31 6.96 14.16 -12.12
C ARG A 31 5.74 13.52 -12.78
N VAL A 32 5.71 13.47 -14.11
CA VAL A 32 4.62 12.82 -14.86
C VAL A 32 4.63 11.31 -14.60
N MET A 33 5.80 10.68 -14.59
CA MET A 33 5.92 9.26 -14.21
C MET A 33 5.37 8.97 -12.81
N ALA A 34 5.63 9.86 -11.85
CA ALA A 34 5.09 9.73 -10.49
C ALA A 34 3.57 9.85 -10.45
N LYS A 35 2.96 10.71 -11.29
CA LYS A 35 1.50 10.82 -11.44
C LYS A 35 0.88 9.54 -12.00
N LEU A 36 1.46 9.00 -13.08
CA LEU A 36 1.03 7.73 -13.67
C LEU A 36 1.08 6.61 -12.62
N SER A 37 2.18 6.53 -11.86
CA SER A 37 2.37 5.51 -10.81
C SER A 37 1.35 5.62 -9.67
N LYS A 38 0.69 6.76 -9.51
CA LYS A 38 -0.34 7.03 -8.51
C LYS A 38 -1.75 7.02 -9.08
N ASN A 39 -1.92 6.66 -10.36
CA ASN A 39 -3.22 6.70 -11.03
C ASN A 39 -3.86 8.11 -11.01
N GLU A 40 -3.03 9.16 -11.08
CA GLU A 40 -3.44 10.56 -11.16
C GLU A 40 -3.66 11.01 -12.61
N THR A 41 -4.36 12.12 -12.80
CA THR A 41 -4.59 12.69 -14.13
C THR A 41 -3.29 13.24 -14.73
N VAL A 42 -3.08 12.92 -16.01
CA VAL A 42 -2.05 13.53 -16.86
C VAL A 42 -2.71 14.19 -18.07
N THR A 43 -1.96 14.99 -18.82
CA THR A 43 -2.49 15.63 -20.02
C THR A 43 -2.72 14.60 -21.13
N THR A 44 -3.67 14.87 -22.01
CA THR A 44 -3.89 14.05 -23.22
C THR A 44 -2.67 13.99 -24.12
N ASP A 45 -1.85 15.04 -24.17
CA ASP A 45 -0.54 15.05 -24.83
C ASP A 45 0.40 13.96 -24.27
N THR A 46 0.47 13.82 -22.93
CA THR A 46 1.27 12.78 -22.30
C THR A 46 0.82 11.39 -22.73
N ILE A 47 -0.50 11.16 -22.75
CA ILE A 47 -1.09 9.89 -23.18
C ILE A 47 -0.73 9.61 -24.63
N ALA A 48 -0.90 10.59 -25.53
CA ALA A 48 -0.55 10.46 -26.94
C ALA A 48 0.93 10.10 -27.13
N ARG A 49 1.85 10.76 -26.41
CA ARG A 49 3.28 10.46 -26.46
C ARG A 49 3.61 9.04 -26.00
N ILE A 50 2.94 8.54 -24.95
CA ILE A 50 3.10 7.15 -24.48
C ILE A 50 2.57 6.17 -25.53
N CYS A 51 1.38 6.42 -26.07
CA CYS A 51 0.79 5.59 -27.13
C CYS A 51 1.71 5.50 -28.36
N THR A 52 2.25 6.63 -28.82
CA THR A 52 3.19 6.68 -29.95
C THR A 52 4.49 5.94 -29.63
N ALA A 53 5.07 6.12 -28.43
CA ALA A 53 6.33 5.48 -28.07
C ALA A 53 6.22 3.96 -27.89
N LEU A 54 5.04 3.47 -27.51
CA LEU A 54 4.78 2.04 -27.27
C LEU A 54 4.08 1.35 -28.44
N ASP A 55 3.71 2.10 -29.49
CA ASP A 55 2.90 1.65 -30.64
C ASP A 55 1.62 0.94 -30.18
N CYS A 56 0.77 1.66 -29.43
CA CYS A 56 -0.46 1.14 -28.85
C CYS A 56 -1.58 2.21 -28.80
N ASN A 57 -2.79 1.80 -28.42
CA ASN A 57 -3.93 2.69 -28.26
C ASN A 57 -4.17 3.03 -26.77
N VAL A 58 -4.98 4.06 -26.51
CA VAL A 58 -5.28 4.53 -25.14
C VAL A 58 -5.88 3.44 -24.25
N GLY A 59 -6.71 2.56 -24.81
CA GLY A 59 -7.33 1.45 -24.10
C GLY A 59 -6.36 0.33 -23.70
N ASP A 60 -5.16 0.32 -24.26
CA ASP A 60 -4.09 -0.64 -23.93
C ASP A 60 -3.24 -0.17 -22.75
N ILE A 61 -3.34 1.10 -22.37
CA ILE A 61 -2.52 1.69 -21.30
C ILE A 61 -3.34 2.12 -20.08
N MET A 62 -4.64 2.34 -20.22
CA MET A 62 -5.49 2.73 -19.09
C MET A 62 -6.94 2.26 -19.22
N ASP A 63 -7.59 2.14 -18.05
CA ASP A 63 -9.03 1.96 -17.91
C ASP A 63 -9.66 3.09 -17.08
N CYS A 64 -10.96 3.32 -17.32
CA CYS A 64 -11.81 4.12 -16.46
C CYS A 64 -12.63 3.18 -15.59
N VAL A 65 -12.30 3.10 -14.30
CA VAL A 65 -12.95 2.21 -13.34
C VAL A 65 -13.93 2.98 -12.44
N SER A 66 -14.99 2.31 -12.00
CA SER A 66 -15.90 2.83 -10.98
C SER A 66 -15.28 2.80 -9.58
N GLU A 67 -15.89 3.46 -8.61
CA GLU A 67 -15.47 3.37 -7.18
C GLU A 67 -15.40 1.93 -6.70
N LYS A 68 -16.35 1.09 -7.13
CA LYS A 68 -16.49 -0.30 -6.72
C LYS A 68 -15.37 -1.21 -7.25
N GLU A 69 -14.67 -0.77 -8.29
CA GLU A 69 -13.60 -1.51 -8.96
C GLU A 69 -12.20 -1.04 -8.52
N LEU A 70 -12.13 -0.01 -7.65
CA LEU A 70 -10.85 0.43 -7.10
C LEU A 70 -10.24 -0.67 -6.21
N SER A 71 -8.94 -0.89 -6.35
CA SER A 71 -8.19 -1.59 -5.31
C SER A 71 -8.24 -0.84 -3.98
N VAL A 72 -8.11 -1.57 -2.86
CA VAL A 72 -8.14 -0.99 -1.51
C VAL A 72 -7.10 0.12 -1.35
N TYR A 73 -5.90 -0.07 -1.89
CA TYR A 73 -4.86 0.94 -1.90
C TYR A 73 -5.23 2.20 -2.69
N SER A 74 -5.84 2.02 -3.87
CA SER A 74 -6.25 3.15 -4.72
C SER A 74 -7.37 3.94 -4.05
N ALA A 75 -8.35 3.25 -3.45
CA ALA A 75 -9.41 3.89 -2.67
C ALA A 75 -8.83 4.62 -1.46
N TYR A 76 -7.91 4.02 -0.69
CA TYR A 76 -7.22 4.70 0.40
C TYR A 76 -6.57 6.02 -0.03
N LYS A 77 -5.91 6.06 -1.19
CA LYS A 77 -5.26 7.27 -1.70
C LYS A 77 -6.22 8.33 -2.23
N LYS A 78 -7.34 7.90 -2.84
CA LYS A 78 -8.25 8.79 -3.58
C LYS A 78 -9.49 9.20 -2.79
N LEU A 79 -10.02 8.28 -1.98
CA LEU A 79 -11.25 8.42 -1.20
C LEU A 79 -10.98 8.56 0.30
N GLY A 80 -9.72 8.44 0.72
CA GLY A 80 -9.33 8.51 2.12
C GLY A 80 -9.62 9.86 2.76
N GLU A 81 -10.54 9.87 3.71
CA GLU A 81 -10.77 11.00 4.61
C GLU A 81 -9.89 10.87 5.85
N CYS A 82 -9.11 11.92 6.16
CA CYS A 82 -8.29 11.94 7.37
C CYS A 82 -9.16 12.28 8.58
N LEU A 83 -9.30 11.34 9.52
CA LEU A 83 -10.05 11.54 10.76
C LEU A 83 -9.22 12.16 11.88
N GLY A 84 -7.89 11.99 11.81
CA GLY A 84 -6.98 12.54 12.82
C GLY A 84 -5.55 12.04 12.61
N GLU A 85 -4.61 12.74 13.25
CA GLU A 85 -3.19 12.42 13.19
C GLU A 85 -2.55 12.74 14.55
N ASN A 86 -1.70 11.83 15.03
CA ASN A 86 -0.87 12.03 16.21
C ASN A 86 0.60 11.75 15.88
N GLU A 87 1.47 11.77 16.89
CA GLU A 87 2.91 11.56 16.67
C GLU A 87 3.25 10.19 16.07
N LEU A 88 2.42 9.17 16.31
CA LEU A 88 2.68 7.78 15.91
C LEU A 88 2.01 7.41 14.59
N PHE A 89 0.80 7.89 14.33
CA PHE A 89 0.01 7.48 13.17
C PHE A 89 -1.01 8.53 12.70
N LYS A 90 -1.39 8.37 11.44
CA LYS A 90 -2.51 9.05 10.79
C LYS A 90 -3.67 8.07 10.57
N THR A 91 -4.87 8.46 10.96
CA THR A 91 -6.10 7.68 10.78
C THR A 91 -6.84 8.14 9.54
N VAL A 92 -7.11 7.21 8.63
CA VAL A 92 -7.81 7.47 7.36
C VAL A 92 -8.97 6.50 7.22
N ARG A 93 -10.17 7.01 6.88
CA ARG A 93 -11.35 6.18 6.63
C ARG A 93 -11.80 6.34 5.18
N PHE A 94 -12.26 5.25 4.58
CA PHE A 94 -12.88 5.26 3.25
C PHE A 94 -13.80 4.05 3.10
N SER A 95 -14.58 4.03 2.01
CA SER A 95 -15.46 2.92 1.68
C SER A 95 -15.29 2.49 0.23
N ILE A 96 -15.49 1.20 -0.04
CA ILE A 96 -15.63 0.66 -1.40
C ILE A 96 -16.94 -0.11 -1.43
N GLY A 97 -17.94 0.42 -2.14
CA GLY A 97 -19.30 -0.09 -2.04
C GLY A 97 -19.81 0.05 -0.60
N GLU A 98 -20.29 -1.06 -0.02
CA GLU A 98 -20.78 -1.10 1.37
C GLU A 98 -19.67 -1.38 2.39
N GLN A 99 -18.50 -1.84 1.96
CA GLN A 99 -17.41 -2.18 2.86
C GLN A 99 -16.64 -0.92 3.27
N LYS A 100 -16.60 -0.68 4.60
CA LYS A 100 -15.84 0.39 5.22
C LYS A 100 -14.45 -0.07 5.63
N TYR A 101 -13.48 0.84 5.56
CA TYR A 101 -12.09 0.62 5.95
C TYR A 101 -11.61 1.74 6.86
N VAL A 102 -10.85 1.38 7.89
CA VAL A 102 -10.07 2.33 8.70
C VAL A 102 -8.61 1.93 8.63
N VAL A 103 -7.76 2.88 8.23
CA VAL A 103 -6.32 2.69 8.08
C VAL A 103 -5.59 3.57 9.07
N TYR A 104 -4.81 2.96 9.95
CA TYR A 104 -3.84 3.62 10.81
C TYR A 104 -2.47 3.54 10.13
N ALA A 105 -2.09 4.62 9.43
CA ALA A 105 -0.81 4.69 8.73
C ALA A 105 0.27 5.25 9.65
N SER A 106 1.35 4.49 9.88
CA SER A 106 2.45 4.95 10.73
C SER A 106 3.06 6.25 10.20
N ASN A 107 3.43 7.14 11.10
CA ASN A 107 4.13 8.38 10.74
C ASN A 107 5.63 8.14 10.60
N GLN A 108 6.19 7.24 11.40
CA GLN A 108 7.55 6.74 11.21
C GLN A 108 7.62 5.73 10.06
N SER A 109 8.76 5.73 9.35
CA SER A 109 9.10 4.74 8.33
C SER A 109 10.00 3.65 8.90
N ALA A 110 9.59 2.40 8.73
CA ALA A 110 10.32 1.21 9.12
C ALA A 110 11.53 0.97 8.21
N ASN A 111 12.54 0.30 8.75
CA ASN A 111 13.76 -0.07 8.06
C ASN A 111 14.11 -1.55 8.30
N LYS A 112 15.25 -2.00 7.75
CA LYS A 112 15.71 -3.39 7.85
C LYS A 112 16.09 -3.84 9.28
N ALA A 113 16.02 -2.95 10.26
CA ALA A 113 16.19 -3.26 11.67
C ALA A 113 14.89 -3.02 12.47
N THR A 114 13.76 -2.83 11.79
CA THR A 114 12.43 -2.69 12.41
C THR A 114 11.67 -4.00 12.31
N HIS A 115 11.15 -4.47 13.44
CA HIS A 115 10.21 -5.59 13.53
C HIS A 115 8.86 -5.09 14.02
N ILE A 116 7.79 -5.55 13.39
CA ILE A 116 6.41 -5.24 13.79
C ILE A 116 5.76 -6.51 14.30
N TYR A 117 5.03 -6.43 15.42
CA TYR A 117 4.32 -7.57 15.98
C TYR A 117 2.86 -7.22 16.25
N CYS A 118 1.93 -8.09 15.90
CA CYS A 118 0.53 -7.99 16.31
C CYS A 118 0.21 -9.08 17.33
N GLY A 119 -0.21 -8.68 18.53
CA GLY A 119 -0.66 -9.59 19.59
C GLY A 119 -2.06 -10.15 19.29
N GLU A 120 -2.41 -11.27 19.95
CA GLU A 120 -3.74 -11.88 19.83
C GLU A 120 -4.88 -10.96 20.30
N ASP A 121 -4.57 -9.98 21.15
CA ASP A 121 -5.49 -8.94 21.63
C ASP A 121 -5.64 -7.76 20.66
N GLY A 122 -4.92 -7.79 19.52
CA GLY A 122 -4.91 -6.72 18.51
C GLY A 122 -3.89 -5.61 18.76
N THR A 123 -3.10 -5.68 19.83
CA THR A 123 -2.07 -4.67 20.09
C THR A 123 -0.92 -4.82 19.10
N VAL A 124 -0.58 -3.74 18.40
CA VAL A 124 0.55 -3.67 17.47
C VAL A 124 1.74 -3.05 18.16
N TYR A 125 2.89 -3.71 18.08
CA TYR A 125 4.16 -3.29 18.66
C TYR A 125 5.16 -2.94 17.56
N TRP A 126 5.95 -1.91 17.82
CA TRP A 126 7.11 -1.54 17.03
C TRP A 126 8.37 -1.86 17.82
N GLU A 127 9.23 -2.73 17.29
CA GLU A 127 10.52 -3.04 17.86
C GLU A 127 11.63 -2.59 16.93
N GLN A 128 12.50 -1.70 17.41
CA GLN A 128 13.65 -1.22 16.67
C GLN A 128 14.92 -1.83 17.23
N PHE A 129 15.71 -2.47 16.37
CA PHE A 129 17.02 -3.00 16.70
C PHE A 129 18.11 -1.97 16.38
N TYR A 130 19.09 -1.87 17.26
CA TYR A 130 20.25 -1.00 17.15
C TYR A 130 21.51 -1.83 17.35
N PRO A 131 22.50 -1.72 16.45
CA PRO A 131 23.77 -2.42 16.63
C PRO A 131 24.52 -1.83 17.83
N VAL A 132 25.11 -2.71 18.64
CA VAL A 132 26.02 -2.37 19.73
C VAL A 132 27.35 -3.06 19.43
N GLY A 133 28.31 -2.32 18.88
CA GLY A 133 29.55 -2.89 18.36
C GLY A 133 29.31 -3.76 17.11
N HIS A 134 30.18 -4.74 16.86
CA HIS A 134 30.15 -5.53 15.62
C HIS A 134 29.25 -6.77 15.68
N ILE A 135 28.90 -7.26 16.86
CA ILE A 135 28.23 -8.57 17.04
C ILE A 135 26.99 -8.54 17.92
N ALA A 136 26.75 -7.46 18.68
CA ALA A 136 25.61 -7.37 19.58
C ALA A 136 24.56 -6.39 19.06
N TYR A 137 23.31 -6.59 19.49
CA TYR A 137 22.19 -5.71 19.20
C TYR A 137 21.42 -5.44 20.48
N THR A 138 20.91 -4.22 20.61
CA THR A 138 19.86 -3.88 21.57
C THR A 138 18.57 -3.64 20.83
N SER A 139 17.42 -3.85 21.48
CA SER A 139 16.13 -3.50 20.91
C SER A 139 15.33 -2.62 21.87
N VAL A 140 14.53 -1.74 21.28
CA VAL A 140 13.51 -0.95 21.99
C VAL A 140 12.16 -1.34 21.40
N LYS A 141 11.29 -1.91 22.24
CA LYS A 141 9.95 -2.33 21.87
C LYS A 141 8.92 -1.44 22.53
N ASN A 142 8.09 -0.79 21.71
CA ASN A 142 7.01 0.08 22.15
C ASN A 142 5.67 -0.40 21.58
N VAL A 143 4.58 -0.08 22.29
CA VAL A 143 3.23 -0.20 21.72
C VAL A 143 3.09 0.89 20.67
N LEU A 144 2.77 0.51 19.43
CA LEU A 144 2.46 1.45 18.36
C LEU A 144 1.00 1.89 18.44
N ILE A 145 0.09 0.91 18.49
CA ILE A 145 -1.35 1.16 18.54
C ILE A 145 -2.09 -0.09 19.04
N LYS A 146 -3.22 0.12 19.72
CA LYS A 146 -4.23 -0.93 19.95
C LYS A 146 -5.54 -0.49 19.29
N PRO A 147 -5.79 -0.87 18.04
CA PRO A 147 -7.00 -0.49 17.33
C PRO A 147 -8.23 -1.13 17.95
N GLU A 148 -9.37 -0.44 17.92
CA GLU A 148 -10.66 -1.05 18.23
C GLU A 148 -11.07 -1.99 17.10
N ARG A 149 -11.52 -3.20 17.46
CA ARG A 149 -12.07 -4.13 16.48
C ARG A 149 -13.47 -3.68 16.10
N SER A 150 -13.80 -3.82 14.83
CA SER A 150 -15.13 -3.53 14.31
C SER A 150 -15.57 -4.67 13.42
N GLU A 151 -16.82 -5.14 13.59
CA GLU A 151 -17.43 -6.07 12.64
C GLU A 151 -17.91 -5.37 11.36
N SER A 152 -18.06 -4.05 11.41
CA SER A 152 -18.57 -3.23 10.29
C SER A 152 -17.48 -2.55 9.47
N GLU A 153 -16.27 -2.42 10.02
CA GLU A 153 -15.14 -1.76 9.37
C GLU A 153 -13.92 -2.68 9.38
N ARG A 154 -13.27 -2.85 8.22
CA ARG A 154 -11.98 -3.54 8.16
C ARG A 154 -10.89 -2.62 8.67
N VAL A 155 -10.16 -3.08 9.68
CA VAL A 155 -9.12 -2.30 10.35
C VAL A 155 -7.75 -2.69 9.81
N ILE A 156 -7.03 -1.70 9.27
CA ILE A 156 -5.69 -1.88 8.70
C ILE A 156 -4.71 -1.01 9.47
N VAL A 157 -3.59 -1.59 9.91
CA VAL A 157 -2.42 -0.86 10.41
C VAL A 157 -1.36 -0.91 9.32
N LEU A 158 -1.15 0.24 8.67
CA LEU A 158 -0.24 0.39 7.54
C LEU A 158 1.12 0.89 8.03
N ILE A 159 2.14 0.07 7.87
CA ILE A 159 3.52 0.42 8.24
C ILE A 159 4.24 1.02 7.04
N LYS A 160 4.58 2.30 7.12
CA LYS A 160 5.41 2.97 6.11
C LYS A 160 6.83 2.39 6.12
N GLY A 161 7.49 2.39 4.96
CA GLY A 161 8.86 1.91 4.82
C GLY A 161 8.95 0.39 4.63
N LYS A 162 10.13 -0.17 4.92
CA LYS A 162 10.43 -1.60 4.70
C LYS A 162 10.93 -2.23 5.99
N PRO A 163 10.01 -2.73 6.86
CA PRO A 163 10.41 -3.49 8.03
C PRO A 163 11.16 -4.75 7.61
N ALA A 164 11.99 -5.30 8.50
CA ALA A 164 12.60 -6.60 8.30
C ALA A 164 11.56 -7.72 8.38
N VAL A 165 10.63 -7.58 9.33
CA VAL A 165 9.59 -8.57 9.62
C VAL A 165 8.33 -7.87 10.09
N ILE A 166 7.17 -8.36 9.65
CA ILE A 166 5.87 -8.12 10.26
C ILE A 166 5.33 -9.49 10.71
N ASN A 167 5.31 -9.72 12.02
CA ASN A 167 4.88 -10.96 12.65
C ASN A 167 3.50 -10.79 13.29
N GLY A 168 2.71 -11.86 13.26
CA GLY A 168 1.40 -11.88 13.91
C GLY A 168 0.27 -11.65 12.93
N LEU A 169 0.19 -12.53 11.93
CA LEU A 169 -0.77 -12.62 10.81
C LEU A 169 -0.15 -12.05 9.52
N ASP A 170 0.54 -12.91 8.77
CA ASP A 170 1.75 -12.62 7.96
C ASP A 170 1.57 -11.99 6.55
N GLU A 171 2.69 -11.43 6.06
CA GLU A 171 2.93 -10.73 4.77
C GLU A 171 2.88 -11.60 3.50
N ASN A 172 2.66 -12.92 3.55
CA ASN A 172 2.57 -13.80 2.35
C ASN A 172 1.42 -14.83 2.39
N GLY A 173 0.45 -14.61 3.27
CA GLY A 173 -0.68 -15.50 3.48
C GLY A 173 -1.15 -15.32 4.91
N PHE A 174 -2.21 -14.54 5.09
CA PHE A 174 -2.79 -14.24 6.40
C PHE A 174 -3.49 -15.48 6.97
N VAL A 175 -2.69 -16.38 7.51
CA VAL A 175 -3.13 -17.50 8.32
C VAL A 175 -2.59 -17.26 9.72
N SER A 176 -3.43 -17.37 10.75
CA SER A 176 -2.95 -17.28 12.14
C SER A 176 -1.83 -18.29 12.40
N SER A 177 -1.10 -18.12 13.49
CA SER A 177 -0.17 -19.12 14.05
C SER A 177 -0.78 -20.52 14.20
N ARG A 178 -2.11 -20.68 14.02
CA ARG A 178 -2.88 -21.93 14.06
C ARG A 178 -3.64 -22.27 12.76
N GLY A 179 -3.28 -21.74 11.59
CA GLY A 179 -3.94 -22.21 10.37
C GLY A 179 -5.38 -21.66 10.14
N LYS A 180 -5.86 -20.70 10.94
CA LYS A 180 -7.25 -20.22 10.85
C LYS A 180 -7.41 -19.09 9.83
N ARG A 181 -8.46 -19.16 9.00
CA ARG A 181 -8.95 -18.05 8.15
C ARG A 181 -9.33 -16.85 9.02
N LYS A 182 -8.94 -15.65 8.59
CA LYS A 182 -9.25 -14.42 9.31
C LYS A 182 -10.76 -14.14 9.33
N SER A 183 -11.24 -13.63 10.45
CA SER A 183 -12.60 -13.11 10.58
C SER A 183 -12.68 -11.69 9.97
N PRO A 184 -13.87 -11.23 9.55
CA PRO A 184 -14.06 -9.85 9.10
C PRO A 184 -13.65 -8.78 10.12
N SER A 185 -13.63 -9.12 11.41
CA SER A 185 -13.26 -8.23 12.53
C SER A 185 -11.76 -8.18 12.83
N ASP A 186 -10.94 -8.94 12.09
CA ASP A 186 -9.52 -9.04 12.36
C ASP A 186 -8.76 -7.77 11.94
N ILE A 187 -7.71 -7.45 12.70
CA ILE A 187 -6.78 -6.37 12.38
C ILE A 187 -5.78 -6.87 11.34
N PHE A 188 -5.60 -6.09 10.28
CA PHE A 188 -4.63 -6.36 9.23
C PHE A 188 -3.42 -5.45 9.42
N VAL A 189 -2.25 -6.02 9.75
CA VAL A 189 -1.00 -5.26 9.82
C VAL A 189 -0.18 -5.58 8.58
N MET A 190 0.26 -4.55 7.85
CA MET A 190 0.97 -4.77 6.59
C MET A 190 1.88 -3.59 6.21
N SER A 191 2.90 -3.87 5.40
CA SER A 191 3.72 -2.85 4.76
C SER A 191 3.00 -2.19 3.57
N GLU A 192 3.51 -1.05 3.10
CA GLU A 192 2.99 -0.40 1.88
C GLU A 192 3.06 -1.28 0.63
N ALA A 193 4.04 -2.18 0.55
CA ALA A 193 4.16 -3.10 -0.59
C ALA A 193 3.01 -4.12 -0.59
N ALA A 194 2.75 -4.74 0.57
CA ALA A 194 1.63 -5.67 0.75
C ALA A 194 0.27 -4.97 0.56
N PHE A 195 0.13 -3.73 1.04
CA PHE A 195 -1.12 -3.00 0.91
C PHE A 195 -1.51 -2.69 -0.55
N LYS A 196 -0.53 -2.43 -1.42
CA LYS A 196 -0.77 -2.18 -2.86
C LYS A 196 -1.41 -3.36 -3.58
N VAL A 197 -1.14 -4.58 -3.13
CA VAL A 197 -1.68 -5.82 -3.71
C VAL A 197 -2.75 -6.46 -2.83
N PHE A 198 -3.21 -5.76 -1.79
CA PHE A 198 -4.17 -6.30 -0.83
C PHE A 198 -5.54 -6.46 -1.50
N VAL A 199 -6.01 -7.72 -1.51
CA VAL A 199 -7.35 -8.08 -1.92
C VAL A 199 -8.09 -8.63 -0.70
N PRO A 200 -9.15 -7.93 -0.23
CA PRO A 200 -9.95 -8.39 0.89
C PRO A 200 -10.72 -9.66 0.49
N GLN A 201 -10.52 -10.76 1.23
CA GLN A 201 -11.37 -11.96 1.14
C GLN A 201 -12.72 -11.75 1.80
#